data_AF-A0A177CGX3-F1
#
_entry.id   AF-A0A177CGX3-F1
#
_cell.length_a   1.000
_cell.length_b   1.000
_cell.length_c   1.000
_cell.angle_alpha   90.00
_cell.angle_beta   90.00
_cell.angle_gamma   90.00
#
_symmetry.space_group_name_H-M   'P 1'
#
loop_
_entity.id
_entity.type
_entity.pdbx_description
1 polymer ?
#
loop_
_entity_poly.entity_id
_entity_poly.type
_entity_poly.pdbx_seq_one_letter_code
_entity_poly.pdbx_strand_id
1 'polypeptide(L)'
;RESLTSLLSASDWRKIDRLLRAVVDIGGDHEAKKLSRTVHHISVKKQRLEHINKGLREALVIQKRHSTRGRPLPLDRSDEYHGGAVFWSPHSIQRARDRQHQKETDEEQLRRQKADQAEARRASQQLKARLLQERR
;
A
#
# COMPACT_ATOMS: atom_id res chain seq x y z
N ARG A 1 37.28 19.36 7.39
CA ARG A 1 35.94 19.64 6.81
C ARG A 1 35.77 18.67 5.64
N GLU A 2 35.28 17.47 5.92
CA GLU A 2 35.06 16.46 4.88
C GLU A 2 33.69 16.73 4.25
N SER A 3 33.72 17.29 3.05
CA SER A 3 32.54 17.45 2.22
C SER A 3 32.05 16.06 1.84
N LEU A 4 30.98 15.59 2.48
CA LEU A 4 30.13 14.50 2.01
C LEU A 4 29.54 14.93 0.67
N THR A 5 30.34 14.78 -0.38
CA THR A 5 30.00 15.06 -1.75
C THR A 5 28.80 14.20 -2.11
N SER A 6 27.65 14.87 -2.20
CA SER A 6 26.41 14.45 -2.88
C SER A 6 26.28 12.93 -3.08
N LEU A 7 25.57 12.24 -2.18
CA LEU A 7 25.24 10.82 -2.31
C LEU A 7 24.79 10.54 -3.75
N LEU A 8 25.63 9.86 -4.52
CA LEU A 8 25.33 9.52 -5.91
C LEU A 8 24.11 8.61 -5.87
N SER A 9 23.01 9.08 -6.46
CA SER A 9 21.82 8.24 -6.61
C SER A 9 22.22 6.98 -7.37
N ALA A 10 21.83 5.81 -6.87
CA ALA A 10 22.11 4.53 -7.54
C ALA A 10 21.53 4.45 -8.97
N SER A 11 20.65 5.38 -9.35
CA SER A 11 20.14 5.56 -10.72
C SER A 11 21.19 6.14 -11.69
N ASP A 12 22.24 6.78 -11.18
CA ASP A 12 23.30 7.43 -11.95
C ASP A 12 24.50 6.49 -12.19
N TRP A 13 24.25 5.26 -12.68
CA TRP A 13 25.31 4.27 -12.90
C TRP A 13 26.46 4.79 -13.78
N ARG A 14 26.18 5.70 -14.73
CA ARG A 14 27.22 6.34 -15.56
C ARG A 14 28.19 7.20 -14.75
N LYS A 15 27.72 7.86 -13.68
CA LYS A 15 28.58 8.62 -12.78
C LYS A 15 29.43 7.67 -11.93
N ILE A 16 28.84 6.58 -11.47
CA ILE A 16 29.56 5.53 -10.73
C ILE A 16 30.63 4.88 -11.62
N ASP A 17 30.31 4.57 -12.88
CA ASP A 17 31.26 3.97 -13.84
C ASP A 17 32.42 4.92 -14.18
N ARG A 18 32.15 6.23 -14.34
CA ARG A 18 33.22 7.23 -14.53
C ARG A 18 34.17 7.30 -13.34
N LEU A 19 33.65 7.25 -12.11
CA LEU A 19 34.49 7.24 -10.92
C LEU A 19 35.27 5.94 -10.79
N LEU A 20 34.64 4.80 -11.09
CA LEU A 20 35.31 3.50 -11.10
C LEU A 20 36.49 3.51 -12.10
N ARG A 21 36.30 4.08 -13.30
CA ARG A 21 37.35 4.24 -14.34
C ARG A 21 38.45 5.21 -13.95
N ALA A 22 38.15 6.21 -13.11
CA ALA A 22 39.13 7.17 -12.64
C ALA A 22 40.05 6.58 -11.56
N VAL A 23 39.55 5.62 -10.78
CA VAL A 23 40.28 5.00 -9.66
C VAL A 23 40.96 3.68 -10.06
N VAL A 24 40.35 2.93 -10.98
CA VAL A 24 40.82 1.59 -11.39
C VAL A 24 40.92 1.51 -12.90
N ASP A 25 42.02 0.95 -13.41
CA ASP A 25 42.11 0.57 -14.82
C ASP A 25 41.21 -0.65 -15.11
N ILE A 26 39.95 -0.35 -15.40
CA ILE A 26 38.93 -1.34 -15.79
C ILE A 26 39.28 -1.99 -17.12
N GLY A 27 40.21 -1.45 -17.92
CA GLY A 27 40.68 -2.07 -19.16
C GLY A 27 41.40 -3.40 -18.89
N GLY A 28 42.25 -3.44 -17.86
CA GLY A 28 43.08 -4.59 -17.48
C GLY A 28 42.50 -5.48 -16.39
N ASP A 29 41.73 -4.94 -15.44
CA ASP A 29 41.27 -5.70 -14.26
C ASP A 29 39.92 -6.40 -14.49
N HIS A 30 39.91 -7.73 -14.35
CA HIS A 30 38.71 -8.56 -14.50
C HIS A 30 37.68 -8.33 -13.39
N GLU A 31 38.12 -8.14 -12.14
CA GLU A 31 37.22 -7.92 -11.01
C GLU A 31 36.54 -6.56 -11.11
N ALA A 32 37.27 -5.53 -11.55
CA ALA A 32 36.71 -4.21 -11.82
C ALA A 32 35.64 -4.24 -12.93
N LYS A 33 35.86 -5.01 -14.01
CA LYS A 33 34.84 -5.23 -15.06
C LYS A 33 33.59 -5.92 -14.51
N LYS A 34 33.78 -6.93 -13.67
CA LYS A 34 32.68 -7.67 -13.03
C LYS A 34 31.86 -6.74 -12.13
N LEU A 35 32.52 -5.90 -11.34
CA LEU A 35 31.87 -4.91 -10.48
C LEU A 35 31.10 -3.85 -11.27
N SER A 36 31.67 -3.30 -12.36
CA SER A 36 30.95 -2.35 -13.23
C SER A 36 29.65 -2.95 -13.79
N ARG A 37 29.71 -4.22 -14.25
CA ARG A 37 28.53 -4.95 -14.75
C ARG A 37 27.47 -5.17 -13.68
N THR A 38 27.87 -5.55 -12.46
CA THR A 38 26.91 -5.78 -11.36
C THR A 38 26.26 -4.49 -10.91
N VAL A 39 27.01 -3.39 -10.79
CA VAL A 39 26.48 -2.07 -10.47
C VAL A 39 25.48 -1.60 -11.54
N HIS A 40 25.82 -1.76 -12.82
CA HIS A 40 24.90 -1.44 -13.92
C HIS A 40 23.60 -2.25 -13.83
N HIS A 41 23.72 -3.56 -13.63
CA HIS A 41 22.56 -4.45 -13.48
C HIS A 41 21.66 -4.07 -12.31
N ILE A 42 22.24 -3.76 -11.15
CA ILE A 42 21.50 -3.32 -9.96
C ILE A 42 20.79 -2.00 -10.24
N SER A 43 21.45 -1.05 -10.93
CA SER A 43 20.85 0.24 -11.28
C SER A 43 19.62 0.07 -12.18
N VAL A 44 19.72 -0.76 -13.22
CA VAL A 44 18.58 -1.06 -14.12
C VAL A 44 17.44 -1.73 -13.35
N LYS A 45 17.77 -2.71 -12.49
CA LYS A 45 16.76 -3.37 -11.64
C LYS A 45 16.07 -2.38 -10.70
N LYS A 46 16.82 -1.50 -10.06
CA LYS A 46 16.29 -0.47 -9.16
C LYS A 46 15.32 0.45 -9.92
N GLN A 47 15.73 0.97 -11.07
CA GLN A 47 14.89 1.84 -11.89
C GLN A 47 13.59 1.13 -12.31
N ARG A 48 13.68 -0.15 -12.73
CA ARG A 48 12.50 -0.95 -13.06
C ARG A 48 11.56 -1.10 -11.86
N LEU A 49 12.08 -1.38 -10.67
CA LEU A 49 11.28 -1.49 -9.46
C LEU A 49 10.62 -0.16 -9.09
N GLU A 50 11.32 0.97 -9.21
CA GLU A 50 10.76 2.30 -8.98
C GLU A 50 9.60 2.61 -9.92
N HIS A 51 9.74 2.30 -11.21
CA HIS A 51 8.66 2.47 -12.19
C HIS A 51 7.46 1.57 -11.90
N ILE A 52 7.68 0.29 -11.60
CA ILE A 52 6.60 -0.64 -11.23
C ILE A 52 5.91 -0.15 -9.96
N ASN A 53 6.66 0.27 -8.94
CA ASN A 53 6.09 0.78 -7.71
C ASN A 53 5.22 2.02 -7.95
N LYS A 54 5.71 2.95 -8.78
CA LYS A 54 4.93 4.12 -9.21
C LYS A 54 3.64 3.71 -9.93
N GLY A 55 3.72 2.81 -10.91
CA GLY A 55 2.54 2.33 -11.63
C GLY A 55 1.54 1.59 -10.74
N LEU A 56 2.00 0.79 -9.77
CA LEU A 56 1.15 0.13 -8.79
C LEU A 56 0.44 1.15 -7.87
N ARG A 57 1.14 2.19 -7.43
CA ARG A 57 0.54 3.27 -6.63
C ARG A 57 -0.54 4.01 -7.42
N GLU A 58 -0.28 4.33 -8.67
CA GLU A 58 -1.24 4.97 -9.57
C GLU A 58 -2.47 4.07 -9.81
N ALA A 59 -2.25 2.79 -10.12
CA ALA A 59 -3.32 1.81 -10.29
C ALA A 59 -4.17 1.68 -9.02
N LEU A 60 -3.54 1.66 -7.83
CA LEU A 60 -4.26 1.61 -6.56
C LEU A 60 -5.13 2.85 -6.35
N VAL A 61 -4.65 4.04 -6.70
CA VAL A 61 -5.45 5.28 -6.60
C VAL A 61 -6.64 5.22 -7.55
N ILE A 62 -6.43 4.78 -8.79
CA ILE A 62 -7.51 4.63 -9.79
C ILE A 62 -8.53 3.60 -9.29
N GLN A 63 -8.09 2.46 -8.79
CA GLN A 63 -8.95 1.41 -8.27
C GLN A 63 -9.78 1.90 -7.08
N LYS A 64 -9.17 2.64 -6.14
CA LYS A 64 -9.89 3.27 -5.03
C LYS A 64 -10.96 4.24 -5.53
N ARG A 65 -10.62 5.11 -6.48
CA ARG A 65 -11.58 6.05 -7.11
C ARG A 65 -12.71 5.33 -7.83
N HIS A 66 -12.42 4.20 -8.49
CA HIS A 66 -13.45 3.40 -9.15
C HIS A 66 -14.37 2.71 -8.15
N SER A 67 -13.81 2.14 -7.07
CA SER A 67 -14.55 1.51 -5.98
C SER A 67 -15.52 2.48 -5.29
N THR A 68 -15.14 3.75 -5.13
CA THR A 68 -16.03 4.78 -4.57
C THR A 68 -17.09 5.25 -5.57
N ARG A 69 -16.78 5.32 -6.87
CA ARG A 69 -17.74 5.74 -7.92
C ARG A 69 -18.85 4.72 -8.17
N GLY A 70 -18.58 3.42 -7.99
CA GLY A 70 -19.53 2.34 -8.24
C GLY A 70 -20.53 2.07 -7.12
N ARG A 71 -20.44 2.73 -5.96
CA ARG A 71 -21.37 2.55 -4.84
C ARG A 71 -22.51 3.56 -4.96
N PRO A 72 -23.70 3.17 -5.46
CA PRO A 72 -24.83 4.09 -5.49
C PRO A 72 -25.23 4.43 -4.05
N LEU A 73 -25.51 5.71 -3.81
CA LEU A 73 -26.01 6.16 -2.52
C LEU A 73 -27.40 5.52 -2.28
N PRO A 74 -27.64 4.80 -1.18
CA PRO A 74 -28.91 4.17 -0.92
C PRO A 74 -29.95 5.22 -0.51
N LEU A 75 -30.60 5.81 -1.50
CA LEU A 75 -31.72 6.75 -1.31
C LEU A 75 -32.98 5.99 -0.89
N ASP A 76 -33.76 6.62 0.00
CA ASP A 76 -34.95 6.04 0.61
C ASP A 76 -36.10 6.02 -0.39
N ARG A 77 -36.43 4.85 -0.97
CA ARG A 77 -37.56 4.77 -1.90
C ARG A 77 -38.87 4.89 -1.11
N SER A 78 -39.78 5.76 -1.56
CA SER A 78 -41.17 5.74 -1.09
C SER A 78 -41.85 4.45 -1.55
N ASP A 79 -42.63 3.81 -0.68
CA ASP A 79 -43.32 2.55 -0.98
C ASP A 79 -44.36 2.68 -2.10
N GLU A 80 -44.91 3.89 -2.30
CA GLU A 80 -45.73 4.25 -3.47
C GLU A 80 -44.83 4.76 -4.60
N TYR A 81 -44.37 3.85 -5.47
CA TYR A 81 -43.72 4.23 -6.73
C TYR A 81 -44.66 4.01 -7.91
N HIS A 82 -45.19 5.10 -8.47
CA HIS A 82 -46.15 5.06 -9.58
C HIS A 82 -45.50 5.12 -10.99
N GLY A 83 -44.21 4.80 -11.12
CA GLY A 83 -43.54 4.79 -12.42
C GLY A 83 -43.29 6.19 -12.99
N GLY A 84 -42.26 6.88 -12.47
CA GLY A 84 -41.84 8.20 -12.94
C GLY A 84 -40.43 8.57 -12.46
N ALA A 85 -39.92 9.73 -12.90
CA ALA A 85 -38.66 10.27 -12.38
C ALA A 85 -38.85 10.77 -10.93
N VAL A 86 -38.01 10.30 -10.00
CA VAL A 86 -38.04 10.73 -8.60
C VAL A 86 -37.05 11.88 -8.41
N PHE A 87 -37.55 13.04 -8.00
CA PHE A 87 -36.71 14.18 -7.67
C PHE A 87 -36.29 14.12 -6.19
N TRP A 88 -34.98 14.16 -5.94
CA TRP A 88 -34.44 14.12 -4.58
C TRP A 88 -34.06 15.52 -4.11
N SER A 89 -34.59 15.92 -2.95
CA SER A 89 -34.14 17.16 -2.32
C SER A 89 -32.72 17.01 -1.76
N PRO A 90 -31.94 18.11 -1.65
CA PRO A 90 -30.60 18.07 -1.06
C PRO A 90 -30.57 17.42 0.33
N HIS A 91 -31.62 17.66 1.14
CA HIS A 91 -31.75 17.07 2.46
C HIS A 91 -31.93 15.54 2.42
N SER A 92 -32.68 15.00 1.45
CA SER A 92 -32.82 13.54 1.29
C SER A 92 -31.50 12.87 0.91
N ILE A 93 -30.69 13.55 0.09
CA ILE A 93 -29.35 13.08 -0.28
C ILE A 93 -28.45 13.07 0.96
N GLN A 94 -28.50 14.12 1.78
CA GLN A 94 -27.69 14.20 3.01
C GLN A 94 -28.04 13.07 3.97
N ARG A 95 -29.34 12.82 4.23
CA ARG A 95 -29.75 11.69 5.10
C ARG A 95 -29.22 10.34 4.62
N ALA A 96 -29.23 10.08 3.31
CA ALA A 96 -28.70 8.84 2.78
C ALA A 96 -27.18 8.72 2.97
N ARG A 97 -26.43 9.85 2.89
CA ARG A 97 -24.99 9.88 3.21
C ARG A 97 -24.74 9.60 4.69
N ASP A 98 -25.50 10.22 5.56
CA ASP A 98 -25.36 10.05 7.02
C ASP A 98 -25.62 8.58 7.40
N ARG A 99 -26.66 7.96 6.84
CA ARG A 99 -26.94 6.52 7.02
C ARG A 99 -25.82 5.62 6.52
N GLN A 100 -25.26 5.93 5.35
CA GLN A 100 -24.15 5.14 4.81
C GLN A 100 -22.91 5.25 5.70
N HIS A 101 -22.57 6.47 6.13
CA HIS A 101 -21.46 6.70 7.05
C HIS A 101 -21.65 5.92 8.35
N GLN A 102 -22.85 5.95 8.94
CA GLN A 102 -23.16 5.19 10.15
C GLN A 102 -22.97 3.68 9.96
N LYS A 103 -23.47 3.12 8.84
CA LYS A 103 -23.26 1.70 8.53
C LYS A 103 -21.78 1.34 8.40
N GLU A 104 -21.00 2.17 7.72
CA GLU A 104 -19.56 1.95 7.56
C GLU A 104 -18.85 1.98 8.92
N THR A 105 -19.18 2.93 9.80
CA THR A 105 -18.61 2.97 11.16
C THR A 105 -19.00 1.77 12.00
N ASP A 106 -20.26 1.32 11.92
CA ASP A 106 -20.75 0.19 12.69
C ASP A 106 -20.08 -1.12 12.23
N GLU A 107 -19.91 -1.31 10.91
CA GLU A 107 -19.18 -2.45 10.34
C GLU A 107 -17.72 -2.47 10.76
N GLU A 108 -17.05 -1.32 10.78
CA GLU A 108 -15.67 -1.20 11.26
C GLU A 108 -15.54 -1.54 12.74
N GLN A 109 -16.46 -1.04 13.58
CA GLN A 109 -16.48 -1.37 15.01
C GLN A 109 -16.70 -2.87 15.22
N LEU A 110 -17.64 -3.48 14.49
CA LEU A 110 -17.90 -4.92 14.57
C LEU A 110 -16.67 -5.74 14.16
N ARG A 111 -15.94 -5.32 13.11
CA ARG A 111 -14.69 -5.97 12.69
C ARG A 111 -13.61 -5.87 13.76
N ARG A 112 -13.45 -4.70 14.39
CA ARG A 112 -12.49 -4.51 15.50
C ARG A 112 -12.85 -5.42 16.68
N GLN A 113 -14.11 -5.41 17.11
CA GLN A 113 -14.58 -6.29 18.20
C GLN A 113 -14.33 -7.77 17.90
N LYS A 114 -14.57 -8.23 16.66
CA LYS A 114 -14.27 -9.61 16.26
C LYS A 114 -12.78 -9.93 16.30
N ALA A 115 -11.92 -8.99 15.89
CA ALA A 115 -10.47 -9.14 15.96
C ALA A 115 -10.00 -9.24 17.42
N ASP A 116 -10.47 -8.35 18.29
CA ASP A 116 -10.15 -8.33 19.71
C ASP A 116 -10.60 -9.63 20.40
N GLN A 117 -11.80 -10.10 20.09
CA GLN A 117 -12.31 -11.38 20.59
C GLN A 117 -11.46 -12.58 20.11
N ALA A 118 -11.00 -12.56 18.86
CA ALA A 118 -10.13 -13.60 18.34
C ALA A 118 -8.76 -13.60 19.03
N GLU A 119 -8.21 -12.42 19.33
CA GLU A 119 -6.96 -12.27 20.06
C GLU A 119 -7.09 -12.75 21.51
N ALA A 120 -8.15 -12.34 22.22
CA ALA A 120 -8.43 -12.79 23.58
C ALA A 120 -8.58 -14.33 23.66
N ARG A 121 -9.23 -14.94 22.66
CA ARG A 121 -9.33 -16.41 22.56
C ARG A 121 -7.98 -17.08 22.35
N ARG A 122 -7.10 -16.51 21.54
CA ARG A 122 -5.74 -17.04 21.34
C ARG A 122 -4.91 -16.94 22.62
N ALA A 123 -4.97 -15.80 23.30
CA ALA A 123 -4.27 -15.60 24.57
C ALA A 123 -4.74 -16.58 25.65
N SER A 124 -6.07 -16.81 25.76
CA SER A 124 -6.60 -17.77 26.74
C SER A 124 -6.22 -19.22 26.42
N GLN A 125 -6.20 -19.60 25.13
CA GLN A 125 -5.71 -20.91 24.70
C GLN A 125 -4.23 -21.10 25.04
N GLN A 126 -3.39 -20.09 24.82
CA GLN A 126 -1.97 -20.12 25.16
C GLN A 126 -1.75 -20.23 26.67
N LEU A 127 -2.49 -19.46 27.47
CA LEU A 127 -2.43 -19.53 28.92
C LEU A 127 -2.82 -20.93 29.42
N LYS A 128 -3.92 -21.49 28.89
CA LYS A 128 -4.39 -22.83 29.25
C LYS A 128 -3.36 -23.91 28.88
N ALA A 129 -2.70 -23.78 27.73
CA ALA A 129 -1.64 -24.69 27.32
C ALA A 129 -0.44 -24.64 28.27
N ARG A 130 -0.01 -23.45 28.70
CA ARG A 130 1.08 -23.28 29.68
C ARG A 130 0.75 -23.92 31.03
N LEU A 131 -0.45 -23.66 31.56
CA LEU A 131 -0.91 -24.26 32.82
C LEU A 131 -0.97 -25.80 32.75
N LEU A 132 -1.31 -26.36 31.58
CA LEU A 132 -1.31 -27.82 31.41
C LEU A 132 0.11 -28.39 31.36
N GLN A 133 1.07 -27.66 30.79
CA GLN A 133 2.49 -28.06 30.80
C GLN A 133 3.07 -28.03 32.21
N GLU A 134 2.75 -27.02 33.02
CA GLU A 134 3.23 -26.91 34.41
C GLU A 134 2.64 -27.98 35.35
N ARG A 135 1.50 -28.59 34.98
CA ARG A 135 0.85 -29.66 35.77
C ARG A 135 1.29 -31.07 35.38
N ARG A 136 2.12 -31.23 34.35
CA ARG A 136 2.70 -32.51 33.90
C ARG A 136 4.10 -32.67 34.47
#